data_AF-A0A956DC60-F1
#
_entry.id   AF-A0A956DC60-F1
#
_cell.length_a   1.000
_cell.length_b   1.000
_cell.length_c   1.000
_cell.angle_alpha   90.00
_cell.angle_beta   90.00
_cell.angle_gamma   90.00
#
_symmetry.space_group_name_H-M   'P 1'
#
loop_
_entity.id
_entity.type
_entity.pdbx_description
1 polymer ?
#
loop_
_entity_poly.entity_id
_entity_poly.type
_entity_poly.pdbx_seq_one_letter_code
_entity_poly.pdbx_strand_id
1 'polypeptide(L)'
;MRANQPLPDDGELQAAELRALSDVVRFLSENQLDEAVPLLLRVFGEGSGFGVYQLVEGAVVRQRRDLVVTELGRALSEPQGNPYWLLHAATAVPDVSFRDEVVRLCGHEDADIRCAAISALEAIGDAVAWQVLRHRMKVETDPHVYEALVDALRAGGA
;
A
#
# COMPACT_ATOMS: atom_id res chain seq x y z
N MET A 1 -15.67 -4.60 13.34
CA MET A 1 -14.62 -4.51 12.29
C MET A 1 -13.99 -5.85 11.94
N ARG A 2 -13.58 -6.71 12.89
CA ARG A 2 -12.90 -7.99 12.55
C ARG A 2 -13.68 -8.98 11.67
N ALA A 3 -15.02 -8.93 11.62
CA ALA A 3 -15.82 -9.93 10.89
C ALA A 3 -15.75 -9.78 9.36
N ASN A 4 -15.39 -8.60 8.84
CA ASN A 4 -15.44 -8.28 7.41
C ASN A 4 -14.08 -7.68 6.95
N GLN A 5 -12.99 -8.38 7.26
CA GLN A 5 -11.64 -8.01 6.84
C GLN A 5 -11.01 -9.16 6.06
N PRO A 6 -10.69 -8.99 4.77
CA PRO A 6 -10.91 -7.77 3.96
C PRO A 6 -12.41 -7.44 3.78
N LEU A 7 -12.71 -6.20 3.40
CA LEU A 7 -14.07 -5.88 2.94
C LEU A 7 -14.36 -6.64 1.63
N PRO A 8 -15.64 -6.95 1.32
CA PRO A 8 -16.02 -7.52 0.04
C PRO A 8 -15.62 -6.63 -1.14
N ASP A 9 -15.58 -7.21 -2.33
CA ASP A 9 -15.36 -6.50 -3.59
C ASP A 9 -16.39 -5.38 -3.78
N ASP A 10 -16.04 -4.33 -4.53
CA ASP A 10 -16.92 -3.19 -4.78
C ASP A 10 -18.34 -3.58 -5.28
N GLY A 11 -18.49 -4.72 -5.96
CA GLY A 11 -19.79 -5.24 -6.42
C GLY A 11 -20.67 -5.86 -5.33
N GLU A 12 -20.10 -6.29 -4.22
CA GLU A 12 -20.78 -6.92 -3.09
C GLU A 12 -20.83 -6.03 -1.84
N LEU A 13 -20.07 -4.94 -1.87
CA LEU A 13 -19.89 -4.04 -0.76
C LEU A 13 -21.17 -3.27 -0.41
N GLN A 14 -21.62 -3.38 0.84
CA GLN A 14 -22.86 -2.74 1.26
C GLN A 14 -22.61 -1.29 1.70
N ALA A 15 -23.58 -0.41 1.40
CA ALA A 15 -23.52 1.00 1.80
C ALA A 15 -23.35 1.21 3.32
N ALA A 16 -23.87 0.29 4.14
CA ALA A 16 -23.72 0.34 5.59
C ALA A 16 -22.27 0.07 6.03
N GLU A 17 -21.57 -0.86 5.37
CA GLU A 17 -20.17 -1.20 5.66
C GLU A 17 -19.25 -0.04 5.28
N LEU A 18 -19.46 0.55 4.11
CA LEU A 18 -18.75 1.75 3.66
C LEU A 18 -18.94 2.94 4.59
N ARG A 19 -20.18 3.18 5.04
CA ARG A 19 -20.47 4.26 5.99
C ARG A 19 -19.77 4.03 7.32
N ALA A 20 -19.82 2.80 7.85
CA ALA A 20 -19.14 2.46 9.09
C ALA A 20 -17.61 2.66 8.99
N LEU A 21 -16.99 2.23 7.88
CA LEU A 21 -15.58 2.47 7.64
C LEU A 21 -15.28 3.97 7.53
N SER A 22 -16.08 4.71 6.75
CA SER A 22 -15.90 6.15 6.55
C SER A 22 -16.00 6.94 7.86
N ASP A 23 -16.91 6.55 8.76
CA ASP A 23 -17.06 7.19 10.07
C ASP A 23 -15.85 6.92 10.96
N VAL A 24 -15.31 5.68 10.95
CA VAL A 24 -14.07 5.35 11.68
C VAL A 24 -12.87 6.11 11.12
N VAL A 25 -12.70 6.13 9.80
CA VAL A 25 -11.59 6.85 9.15
C VAL A 25 -11.65 8.35 9.45
N ARG A 26 -12.84 8.95 9.42
CA ARG A 26 -13.04 10.36 9.79
C ARG A 26 -12.64 10.61 11.25
N PHE A 27 -13.08 9.76 12.17
CA PHE A 27 -12.68 9.87 13.57
C PHE A 27 -11.14 9.80 13.74
N LEU A 28 -10.49 8.84 13.07
CA LEU A 28 -9.04 8.64 13.14
C LEU A 28 -8.22 9.71 12.39
N SER A 29 -8.87 10.53 11.56
CA SER A 29 -8.22 11.69 10.93
C SER A 29 -7.95 12.83 11.93
N GLU A 30 -8.68 12.84 13.05
CA GLU A 30 -8.61 13.84 14.11
C GLU A 30 -8.10 13.27 15.45
N ASN A 31 -8.02 11.94 15.58
CA ASN A 31 -7.71 11.24 16.83
C ASN A 31 -6.68 10.13 16.59
N GLN A 32 -5.77 9.93 17.56
CA GLN A 32 -4.89 8.78 17.57
C GLN A 32 -5.55 7.59 18.30
N LEU A 33 -5.52 6.43 17.66
CA LEU A 33 -5.97 5.16 18.20
C LEU A 33 -5.12 4.05 17.58
N ASP A 34 -3.96 3.81 18.20
CA ASP A 34 -2.95 2.85 17.75
C ASP A 34 -3.54 1.45 17.50
N GLU A 35 -4.49 1.02 18.33
CA GLU A 35 -5.15 -0.29 18.22
C GLU A 35 -5.94 -0.47 16.91
N ALA A 36 -6.27 0.63 16.22
CA ALA A 36 -6.95 0.59 14.93
C ALA A 36 -6.01 0.30 13.75
N VAL A 37 -4.70 0.57 13.88
CA VAL A 37 -3.72 0.40 12.80
C VAL A 37 -3.78 -0.99 12.14
N PRO A 38 -3.65 -2.12 12.87
CA PRO A 38 -3.68 -3.44 12.25
C PRO A 38 -5.04 -3.78 11.64
N LEU A 39 -6.13 -3.15 12.10
CA LEU A 39 -7.47 -3.34 11.53
C LEU A 39 -7.64 -2.54 10.24
N LEU A 40 -7.14 -1.31 10.18
CA LEU A 40 -7.19 -0.47 8.99
C LEU A 40 -6.36 -1.08 7.85
N LEU A 41 -5.17 -1.62 8.15
CA LEU A 41 -4.31 -2.25 7.14
C LEU A 41 -4.87 -3.57 6.58
N ARG A 42 -5.96 -4.09 7.13
CA ARG A 42 -6.60 -5.35 6.68
C ARG A 42 -7.97 -5.14 6.05
N VAL A 43 -8.35 -3.89 5.81
CA VAL A 43 -9.69 -3.57 5.28
C VAL A 43 -9.78 -3.69 3.76
N PHE A 44 -8.63 -3.70 3.08
CA PHE A 44 -8.54 -3.62 1.62
C PHE A 44 -8.98 -4.93 0.93
N GLY A 45 -10.21 -4.96 0.44
CA GLY A 45 -10.69 -5.91 -0.56
C GLY A 45 -10.34 -5.49 -1.99
N GLU A 46 -10.92 -6.15 -2.99
CA GLU A 46 -10.72 -5.75 -4.38
C GLU A 46 -11.38 -4.40 -4.72
N GLY A 47 -10.78 -3.71 -5.68
CA GLY A 47 -11.24 -2.40 -6.13
C GLY A 47 -10.83 -1.26 -5.20
N SER A 48 -11.71 -0.26 -5.07
CA SER A 48 -11.38 1.04 -4.46
C SER A 48 -12.11 1.32 -3.14
N GLY A 49 -13.09 0.47 -2.78
CA GLY A 49 -14.01 0.77 -1.69
C GLY A 49 -14.78 2.07 -1.98
N PHE A 50 -15.10 2.34 -3.24
CA PHE A 50 -15.69 3.61 -3.71
C PHE A 50 -14.94 4.87 -3.21
N GLY A 51 -13.60 4.79 -3.16
CA GLY A 51 -12.71 5.87 -2.71
C GLY A 51 -12.46 5.91 -1.20
N VAL A 52 -13.11 5.06 -0.39
CA VAL A 52 -12.87 5.01 1.06
C VAL A 52 -11.48 4.46 1.38
N TYR A 53 -10.93 3.56 0.58
CA TYR A 53 -9.57 3.02 0.79
C TYR A 53 -8.48 4.10 0.76
N GLN A 54 -8.62 5.11 -0.11
CA GLN A 54 -7.71 6.25 -0.13
C GLN A 54 -7.75 7.05 1.20
N LEU A 55 -8.92 7.13 1.83
CA LEU A 55 -9.05 7.82 3.13
C LEU A 55 -8.39 7.00 4.26
N VAL A 56 -8.39 5.66 4.16
CA VAL A 56 -7.77 4.77 5.14
C VAL A 56 -6.27 5.05 5.24
N GLU A 57 -5.57 5.24 4.11
CA GLU A 57 -4.16 5.62 4.07
C GLU A 57 -3.90 6.85 4.96
N GLY A 58 -4.67 7.92 4.73
CA GLY A 58 -4.57 9.16 5.50
C GLY A 58 -4.80 8.99 7.01
N ALA A 59 -5.67 8.06 7.41
CA ALA A 59 -5.87 7.74 8.82
C ALA A 59 -4.73 6.90 9.41
N VAL A 60 -4.16 5.96 8.65
CA VAL A 60 -3.03 5.12 9.07
C VAL A 60 -1.78 5.96 9.31
N VAL A 61 -1.41 6.85 8.38
CA VAL A 61 -0.14 7.61 8.46
C VAL A 61 -0.11 8.65 9.59
N ARG A 62 -1.27 8.97 10.17
CA ARG A 62 -1.40 9.86 11.35
C ARG A 62 -1.17 9.15 12.68
N GLN A 63 -1.19 7.82 12.68
CA GLN A 63 -0.93 7.04 13.88
C GLN A 63 0.58 7.00 14.18
N ARG A 64 0.95 6.38 15.29
CA ARG A 64 2.36 6.26 15.67
C ARG A 64 3.18 5.53 14.60
N ARG A 65 4.21 6.20 14.09
CA ARG A 65 5.04 5.72 12.98
C ARG A 65 5.67 4.35 13.23
N ASP A 66 6.21 4.12 14.42
CA ASP A 66 6.85 2.84 14.79
C ASP A 66 5.88 1.66 14.71
N LEU A 67 4.64 1.90 15.17
CA LEU A 67 3.56 0.92 15.07
C LEU A 67 3.11 0.73 13.62
N VAL A 68 2.91 1.82 12.87
CA VAL A 68 2.51 1.77 11.46
C VAL A 68 3.52 0.98 10.64
N VAL A 69 4.81 1.26 10.77
CA VAL A 69 5.88 0.51 10.07
C VAL A 69 5.83 -0.97 10.43
N THR A 70 5.68 -1.30 11.72
CA THR A 70 5.62 -2.69 12.19
C THR A 70 4.43 -3.45 11.62
N GLU A 71 3.23 -2.87 11.70
CA GLU A 71 2.01 -3.53 11.23
C GLU A 71 1.88 -3.52 9.71
N LEU A 72 2.41 -2.50 9.03
CA LEU A 72 2.46 -2.44 7.57
C LEU A 72 3.38 -3.51 6.99
N GLY A 73 4.56 -3.72 7.58
CA GLY A 73 5.45 -4.82 7.18
C GLY A 73 4.77 -6.18 7.30
N ARG A 74 4.02 -6.41 8.40
CA ARG A 74 3.22 -7.64 8.59
C ARG A 74 2.09 -7.78 7.57
N ALA A 75 1.44 -6.68 7.20
CA ALA A 75 0.37 -6.70 6.20
C ALA A 75 0.93 -6.96 4.78
N LEU A 76 2.10 -6.43 4.45
CA LEU A 76 2.78 -6.65 3.16
C LEU A 76 3.34 -8.08 3.02
N SER A 77 3.75 -8.71 4.12
CA SER A 77 4.24 -10.09 4.09
C SER A 77 3.13 -11.09 3.76
N GLU A 78 1.93 -10.87 4.29
CA GLU A 78 0.74 -11.71 4.07
C GLU A 78 -0.51 -10.85 3.81
N PRO A 79 -0.66 -10.27 2.60
CA PRO A 79 -1.83 -9.47 2.26
C PRO A 79 -3.11 -10.31 2.31
N GLN A 80 -4.14 -9.83 3.01
CA GLN A 80 -5.45 -10.50 3.09
C GLN A 80 -6.42 -10.07 1.98
N GLY A 81 -5.93 -9.35 0.98
CA GLY A 81 -6.69 -8.82 -0.15
C GLY A 81 -5.75 -8.10 -1.11
N ASN A 82 -6.25 -7.11 -1.84
CA ASN A 82 -5.47 -6.43 -2.85
C ASN A 82 -4.31 -5.61 -2.19
N PRO A 83 -3.02 -5.95 -2.46
CA PRO A 83 -1.88 -5.28 -1.83
C PRO A 83 -1.63 -3.87 -2.35
N TYR A 84 -2.32 -3.43 -3.42
CA TYR A 84 -2.18 -2.10 -4.00
C TYR A 84 -2.26 -1.00 -2.94
N TRP A 85 -3.26 -1.04 -2.06
CA TRP A 85 -3.44 -0.02 -1.02
C TRP A 85 -2.41 -0.10 0.11
N LEU A 86 -1.85 -1.28 0.35
CA LEU A 86 -0.70 -1.42 1.26
C LEU A 86 0.55 -0.77 0.69
N LEU A 87 0.76 -0.87 -0.63
CA LEU A 87 1.88 -0.23 -1.32
C LEU A 87 1.76 1.30 -1.35
N HIS A 88 0.54 1.84 -1.44
CA HIS A 88 0.29 3.27 -1.22
C HIS A 88 0.67 3.71 0.18
N ALA A 89 0.23 2.99 1.22
CA ALA A 89 0.64 3.26 2.59
C ALA A 89 2.17 3.16 2.79
N ALA A 90 2.83 2.21 2.11
CA ALA A 90 4.28 2.05 2.12
C ALA A 90 5.01 3.22 1.45
N THR A 91 4.43 3.79 0.40
CA THR A 91 4.93 4.99 -0.27
C THR A 91 4.82 6.21 0.65
N ALA A 92 3.74 6.33 1.41
CA ALA A 92 3.51 7.43 2.34
C ALA A 92 4.35 7.32 3.64
N VAL A 93 4.70 6.11 4.06
CA VAL A 93 5.50 5.83 5.26
C VAL A 93 6.71 4.96 4.90
N PRO A 94 7.64 5.45 4.05
CA PRO A 94 8.72 4.61 3.54
C PRO A 94 9.65 4.17 4.67
N ASP A 95 9.97 2.89 4.69
CA ASP A 95 10.88 2.30 5.67
C ASP A 95 11.60 1.07 5.08
N VAL A 96 12.88 0.93 5.40
CA VAL A 96 13.73 -0.14 4.86
C VAL A 96 13.35 -1.52 5.41
N SER A 97 12.66 -1.57 6.55
CA SER A 97 12.31 -2.83 7.24
C SER A 97 11.35 -3.74 6.47
N PHE A 98 10.56 -3.21 5.54
CA PHE A 98 9.64 -3.98 4.69
C PHE A 98 10.02 -3.96 3.20
N ARG A 99 11.24 -3.53 2.88
CA ARG A 99 11.72 -3.43 1.49
C ARG A 99 11.61 -4.76 0.75
N ASP A 100 11.95 -5.86 1.41
CA ASP A 100 12.00 -7.18 0.76
C ASP A 100 10.59 -7.66 0.36
N GLU A 101 9.57 -7.34 1.17
CA GLU A 101 8.16 -7.55 0.83
C GLU A 101 7.73 -6.71 -0.37
N VAL A 102 8.16 -5.45 -0.45
CA VAL A 102 7.89 -4.58 -1.61
C VAL A 102 8.60 -5.09 -2.87
N VAL A 103 9.86 -5.54 -2.75
CA VAL A 103 10.62 -6.16 -3.86
C VAL A 103 9.90 -7.38 -4.42
N ARG A 104 9.32 -8.22 -3.54
CA ARG A 104 8.50 -9.37 -3.95
C ARG A 104 7.29 -8.91 -4.79
N LEU A 105 6.62 -7.83 -4.38
CA LEU A 105 5.45 -7.29 -5.07
C LEU A 105 5.78 -6.61 -6.42
N CYS A 106 7.03 -6.19 -6.66
CA CYS A 106 7.48 -5.78 -8.01
C CYS A 106 7.46 -6.94 -9.04
N GLY A 107 7.26 -8.19 -8.62
CA GLY A 107 7.07 -9.34 -9.49
C GLY A 107 5.61 -9.80 -9.62
N HIS A 108 4.64 -9.02 -9.13
CA HIS A 108 3.23 -9.38 -9.16
C HIS A 108 2.69 -9.49 -10.60
N GLU A 109 1.68 -10.34 -10.83
CA GLU A 109 1.08 -10.53 -12.17
C GLU A 109 0.34 -9.28 -12.66
N ASP A 110 -0.33 -8.59 -11.73
CA ASP A 110 -1.01 -7.32 -11.96
C ASP A 110 -0.01 -6.16 -12.14
N ALA A 111 -0.17 -5.41 -13.24
CA ALA A 111 0.68 -4.27 -13.58
C ALA A 111 0.53 -3.08 -12.62
N ASP A 112 -0.66 -2.82 -12.09
CA ASP A 112 -0.91 -1.71 -11.17
C ASP A 112 -0.23 -1.97 -9.83
N ILE A 113 -0.22 -3.22 -9.37
CA ILE A 113 0.54 -3.63 -8.18
C ILE A 113 2.04 -3.48 -8.42
N ARG A 114 2.55 -3.84 -9.61
CA ARG A 114 3.97 -3.61 -9.94
C ARG A 114 4.31 -2.12 -9.93
N CYS A 115 3.48 -1.26 -10.53
CA CYS A 115 3.64 0.19 -10.51
C CYS A 115 3.65 0.75 -9.08
N ALA A 116 2.69 0.35 -8.24
CA ALA A 116 2.64 0.79 -6.85
C ALA A 116 3.87 0.32 -6.06
N ALA A 117 4.39 -0.87 -6.32
CA ALA A 117 5.61 -1.38 -5.69
C ALA A 117 6.85 -0.59 -6.14
N ILE A 118 6.91 -0.16 -7.40
CA ILE A 118 7.97 0.73 -7.90
C ILE A 118 7.97 2.05 -7.14
N SER A 119 6.81 2.69 -6.98
CA SER A 119 6.68 3.95 -6.21
C SER A 119 7.09 3.77 -4.74
N ALA A 120 6.74 2.64 -4.13
CA ALA A 120 7.16 2.35 -2.76
C ALA A 120 8.67 2.15 -2.64
N LEU A 121 9.31 1.42 -3.59
CA LEU A 121 10.77 1.26 -3.62
C LEU A 121 11.49 2.59 -3.88
N GLU A 122 10.95 3.42 -4.76
CA GLU A 122 11.45 4.77 -5.01
C GLU A 122 11.45 5.60 -3.72
N ALA A 123 10.34 5.58 -2.98
CA ALA A 123 10.21 6.28 -1.70
C ALA A 123 11.12 5.72 -0.60
N ILE A 124 11.37 4.40 -0.56
CA ILE A 124 12.35 3.77 0.34
C ILE A 124 13.77 4.25 -0.01
N GLY A 125 14.12 4.30 -1.29
CA GLY A 125 15.29 5.00 -1.81
C GLY A 125 16.66 4.47 -1.36
N ASP A 126 16.74 3.27 -0.77
CA ASP A 126 18.00 2.68 -0.37
C ASP A 126 18.74 2.05 -1.56
N ALA A 127 20.03 1.73 -1.39
CA ALA A 127 20.86 1.22 -2.48
C ALA A 127 20.29 -0.08 -3.09
N VAL A 128 19.66 -0.93 -2.27
CA VAL A 128 19.06 -2.18 -2.71
C VAL A 128 17.81 -1.92 -3.55
N ALA A 129 16.92 -1.02 -3.11
CA ALA A 129 15.75 -0.60 -3.87
C ALA A 129 16.15 -0.10 -5.26
N TRP A 130 17.15 0.79 -5.37
CA TRP A 130 17.63 1.28 -6.66
C TRP A 130 18.23 0.18 -7.54
N GLN A 131 18.95 -0.77 -6.95
CA GLN A 131 19.47 -1.92 -7.69
C GLN A 131 18.34 -2.78 -8.25
N VAL A 132 17.28 -3.01 -7.47
CA VAL A 132 16.10 -3.77 -7.89
C VAL A 132 15.38 -3.05 -9.04
N LEU A 133 15.13 -1.74 -8.94
CA LEU A 133 14.48 -0.96 -10.00
C LEU A 133 15.29 -1.02 -11.32
N ARG A 134 16.62 -0.86 -11.26
CA ARG A 134 17.50 -0.99 -12.44
C ARG A 134 17.48 -2.39 -13.04
N HIS A 135 17.37 -3.43 -12.21
CA HIS A 135 17.27 -4.80 -12.69
C HIS A 135 15.91 -5.05 -13.36
N ARG A 136 14.81 -4.63 -12.72
CA ARG A 136 13.45 -4.77 -13.24
C ARG A 136 13.27 -4.10 -14.59
N MET A 137 13.82 -2.90 -14.79
CA MET A 137 13.77 -2.18 -16.08
C MET A 137 14.35 -2.99 -17.25
N LYS A 138 15.27 -3.92 -17.01
CA LYS A 138 15.87 -4.75 -18.08
C LYS A 138 15.00 -5.91 -18.52
N VAL A 139 14.02 -6.30 -17.70
CA VAL A 139 13.21 -7.51 -17.91
C VAL A 139 11.71 -7.20 -18.00
N GLU A 140 11.29 -5.98 -17.68
CA GLU A 140 9.89 -5.56 -17.78
C GLU A 140 9.45 -5.47 -19.25
N THR A 141 8.29 -6.04 -19.52
CA THR A 141 7.69 -6.10 -20.87
C THR A 141 6.42 -5.29 -20.97
N ASP A 142 5.78 -4.98 -19.84
CA ASP A 142 4.61 -4.13 -19.79
C ASP A 142 5.02 -2.67 -20.03
N PRO A 143 4.48 -1.99 -21.07
CA PRO A 143 4.87 -0.62 -21.38
C PRO A 143 4.56 0.39 -20.26
N HIS A 144 3.47 0.18 -19.53
CA HIS A 144 3.05 1.08 -18.46
C HIS A 144 3.99 0.95 -17.24
N VAL A 145 4.31 -0.29 -16.86
CA VAL A 145 5.27 -0.54 -15.78
C VAL A 145 6.68 -0.09 -16.16
N TYR A 146 7.06 -0.24 -17.43
CA TYR A 146 8.33 0.27 -17.94
C TYR A 146 8.43 1.80 -17.83
N GLU A 147 7.36 2.53 -18.16
CA GLU A 147 7.31 3.98 -18.00
C GLU A 147 7.48 4.39 -16.52
N ALA A 148 6.79 3.73 -15.59
CA ALA A 148 6.94 3.96 -14.16
C ALA A 148 8.40 3.72 -13.68
N LEU A 149 9.07 2.68 -14.18
CA LEU A 149 10.49 2.41 -13.87
C LEU A 149 11.42 3.52 -14.40
N VAL A 150 11.15 4.00 -15.62
CA VAL A 150 11.93 5.08 -16.22
C VAL A 150 11.80 6.37 -15.40
N ASP A 151 10.59 6.71 -14.98
CA ASP A 151 10.35 7.92 -14.20
C ASP A 151 10.98 7.84 -12.81
N ALA A 152 10.82 6.71 -12.09
CA ALA A 152 11.47 6.50 -10.79
C ALA A 152 13.00 6.59 -10.89
N LEU A 153 13.61 5.99 -11.91
CA LEU A 153 15.07 6.00 -12.11
C LEU A 153 15.61 7.37 -12.55
N ARG A 154 14.78 8.21 -13.20
CA ARG A 154 15.12 9.61 -13.48
C ARG A 154 15.10 10.45 -12.21
N ALA A 155 14.11 10.25 -11.35
CA ALA A 155 13.97 10.97 -10.09
C ALA A 155 15.11 10.65 -9.10
N GLY A 156 15.49 9.39 -8.96
CA GLY A 156 16.58 8.95 -8.06
C GLY A 156 18.01 9.11 -8.61
N GLY A 157 18.16 9.61 -9.84
CA GLY A 157 19.45 9.76 -10.53
C GLY A 157 20.10 11.15 -10.44
N ALA A 158 19.57 12.05 -9.62
CA ALA A 158 20.08 13.40 -9.39
C ALA A 158 21.08 13.48 -8.23
#